data_AF-A0A8I0FDC2-F1
#
_entry.id   AF-A0A8I0FDC2-F1
#
_cell.length_a   1.000
_cell.length_b   1.000
_cell.length_c   1.000
_cell.angle_alpha   90.00
_cell.angle_beta   90.00
_cell.angle_gamma   90.00
#
_symmetry.space_group_name_H-M   'P 1'
#
loop_
_entity.id
_entity.type
_entity.pdbx_description
1 polymer ?
#
loop_
_entity_poly.entity_id
_entity_poly.type
_entity_poly.pdbx_seq_one_letter_code
_entity_poly.pdbx_strand_id
1 'polypeptide(L)'
;MTKMTESDIELMAIEKLEGMGYTYVYGPDIESKGSNPLRSYKQVILEAKVLEALQRLNLHLNEDKCIEALKQITNLVSPDLLTNNQAFHRLLTEGVNIEVSKDGNTQGEYAWLIDFNNPSNNE
;
A
#
# COMPACT_ATOMS: atom_id res chain seq x y z
N MET A 1 18.27 -10.80 37.33
CA MET A 1 17.53 -10.96 36.06
C MET A 1 17.58 -9.63 35.34
N THR A 2 18.21 -9.60 34.17
CA THR A 2 18.13 -8.44 33.28
C THR A 2 16.67 -8.32 32.84
N LYS A 3 16.07 -7.14 33.03
CA LYS A 3 14.69 -6.90 32.59
C LYS A 3 14.73 -6.60 31.09
N MET A 4 13.85 -7.27 30.35
CA MET A 4 13.61 -6.98 28.95
C MET A 4 12.84 -5.65 28.82
N THR A 5 13.23 -4.83 27.85
CA THR A 5 12.62 -3.53 27.53
C THR A 5 11.81 -3.62 26.24
N GLU A 6 11.02 -2.58 25.94
CA GLU A 6 10.31 -2.48 24.65
C GLU A 6 11.29 -2.48 23.47
N SER A 7 12.44 -1.83 23.60
CA SER A 7 13.50 -1.82 22.59
C SER A 7 14.10 -3.21 22.34
N ASP A 8 14.24 -4.03 23.38
CA ASP A 8 14.71 -5.42 23.21
C ASP A 8 13.68 -6.28 22.46
N ILE A 9 12.38 -6.03 22.70
CA ILE A 9 11.28 -6.71 22.01
C ILE A 9 11.20 -6.26 20.54
N GLU A 10 11.33 -4.95 20.30
CA GLU A 10 11.33 -4.37 18.95
C GLU A 10 12.49 -4.93 18.10
N LEU A 11 13.71 -4.96 18.65
CA LEU A 11 14.87 -5.51 17.95
C LEU A 11 14.66 -6.99 17.59
N MET A 12 14.18 -7.79 18.55
CA MET A 12 13.88 -9.21 18.29
C MET A 12 12.81 -9.39 17.20
N ALA A 13 11.79 -8.52 17.16
CA ALA A 13 10.76 -8.58 16.14
C ALA A 13 11.30 -8.20 14.76
N ILE A 14 12.13 -7.17 14.67
CA ILE A 14 12.81 -6.76 13.43
C ILE A 14 13.68 -7.91 12.90
N GLU A 15 14.59 -8.45 13.72
CA GLU A 15 15.48 -9.55 13.33
C GLU A 15 14.69 -10.77 12.82
N LYS A 16 13.55 -11.07 13.46
CA LYS A 16 12.69 -12.18 13.06
C LYS A 16 12.00 -11.92 11.71
N LEU A 17 11.52 -10.70 11.46
CA LEU A 17 10.90 -10.33 10.19
C LEU A 17 11.94 -10.28 9.05
N GLU A 18 13.13 -9.74 9.30
CA GLU A 18 14.24 -9.78 8.35
C GLU A 18 14.63 -11.22 8.00
N GLY A 19 14.66 -12.11 8.99
CA GLY A 19 14.86 -13.54 8.78
C GLY A 19 13.77 -14.23 7.94
N MET A 20 12.60 -13.62 7.79
CA MET A 20 11.51 -14.06 6.91
C MET A 20 11.53 -13.38 5.53
N GLY A 21 12.48 -12.49 5.27
CA GLY A 21 12.63 -11.77 4.00
C GLY A 21 11.97 -10.38 3.95
N TYR A 22 11.50 -9.85 5.08
CA TYR A 22 11.02 -8.46 5.13
C TYR A 22 12.19 -7.48 5.18
N THR A 23 12.10 -6.39 4.42
CA THR A 23 13.10 -5.33 4.47
C THR A 23 12.83 -4.39 5.63
N TYR A 24 13.78 -4.27 6.56
CA TYR A 24 13.72 -3.24 7.58
C TYR A 24 14.09 -1.87 7.00
N VAL A 25 13.32 -0.85 7.38
CA VAL A 25 13.61 0.55 7.05
C VAL A 25 13.54 1.38 8.33
N TYR A 26 14.58 2.17 8.58
CA TYR A 26 14.63 3.01 9.76
C TYR A 26 13.61 4.15 9.65
N GLY A 27 12.68 4.22 10.61
CA GLY A 27 11.55 5.17 10.58
C GLY A 27 11.95 6.65 10.37
N PRO A 28 12.98 7.16 11.08
CA PRO A 28 13.49 8.51 10.88
C PRO A 28 14.12 8.79 9.51
N ASP A 29 14.53 7.77 8.76
CA ASP A 29 15.03 8.00 7.39
C ASP A 29 13.89 8.32 6.42
N ILE A 30 12.68 7.79 6.67
CA ILE A 30 11.52 7.94 5.78
C ILE A 30 10.51 8.99 6.20
N GLU A 31 10.72 9.67 7.32
CA GLU A 31 9.89 10.79 7.75
C GLU A 31 10.10 12.03 6.88
N SER A 32 9.29 13.07 7.09
CA SER A 32 9.28 14.27 6.24
C SER A 32 10.60 15.03 6.16
N LYS A 33 11.47 14.87 7.16
CA LYS A 33 12.79 15.52 7.27
C LYS A 33 13.93 14.50 7.25
N GLY A 34 13.62 13.24 6.96
CA GLY A 34 14.60 12.16 6.90
C GLY A 34 15.48 12.23 5.66
N SER A 35 16.41 11.29 5.57
CA SER A 35 17.36 11.16 4.45
C SER A 35 16.70 10.68 3.15
N ASN A 36 15.60 9.93 3.24
CA ASN A 36 14.81 9.40 2.12
C ASN A 36 13.30 9.54 2.41
N PRO A 37 12.74 10.76 2.40
CA PRO A 37 11.38 11.01 2.84
C PRO A 37 10.34 10.29 1.97
N LEU A 38 9.62 9.33 2.57
CA LEU A 38 8.52 8.60 1.90
C LEU A 38 7.14 9.00 2.43
N ARG A 39 7.06 9.75 3.53
CA ARG A 39 5.78 10.18 4.12
C ARG A 39 5.85 11.53 4.83
N SER A 40 4.70 12.20 4.83
CA SER A 40 4.38 13.26 5.77
C SER A 40 3.80 12.71 7.08
N TYR A 41 3.87 13.46 8.17
CA TYR A 41 3.20 13.09 9.44
C TYR A 41 1.67 12.95 9.32
N LYS A 42 1.07 13.45 8.24
CA LYS A 42 -0.36 13.32 7.96
C LYS A 42 -0.71 12.09 7.13
N GLN A 43 0.29 11.46 6.51
CA GLN A 43 0.09 10.31 5.65
C GLN A 43 0.14 9.03 6.48
N VAL A 44 -0.88 8.20 6.28
CA VAL A 44 -1.02 6.88 6.90
C VAL A 44 -0.56 5.74 5.98
N ILE A 45 -0.27 6.06 4.71
CA ILE A 45 0.28 5.13 3.73
C ILE A 45 1.52 5.74 3.07
N LEU A 46 2.39 4.88 2.54
CA LEU A 46 3.53 5.28 1.71
C LEU A 46 3.09 5.38 0.24
N GLU A 47 2.45 6.50 -0.12
CA GLU A 47 1.81 6.68 -1.44
C GLU A 47 2.72 6.32 -2.62
N ALA A 48 4.00 6.71 -2.58
CA ALA A 48 4.97 6.39 -3.62
C ALA A 48 5.18 4.87 -3.78
N LYS A 49 5.29 4.14 -2.67
CA LYS A 49 5.44 2.68 -2.67
C LYS A 49 4.18 1.96 -3.13
N VAL A 50 3.02 2.46 -2.74
CA VAL A 50 1.74 1.92 -3.20
C VAL A 50 1.57 2.15 -4.70
N LEU A 51 2.00 3.31 -5.24
CA LEU A 51 1.97 3.57 -6.68
C LEU A 51 2.91 2.64 -7.46
N GLU A 52 4.14 2.44 -6.98
CA GLU A 52 5.10 1.48 -7.56
C GLU A 52 4.49 0.05 -7.60
N ALA A 53 3.86 -0.38 -6.50
CA ALA A 53 3.20 -1.68 -6.43
C ALA A 53 2.01 -1.77 -7.39
N LEU A 54 1.15 -0.74 -7.45
CA LEU A 54 0.02 -0.67 -8.39
C LEU A 54 0.49 -0.81 -9.84
N GLN A 55 1.54 -0.09 -10.24
CA GLN A 55 2.10 -0.18 -11.59
C GLN A 55 2.65 -1.58 -11.87
N ARG A 56 3.34 -2.18 -10.90
CA ARG A 56 3.93 -3.52 -11.03
C ARG A 56 2.87 -4.62 -11.14
N LEU A 57 1.79 -4.52 -10.37
CA LEU A 57 0.69 -5.51 -10.37
C LEU A 57 -0.25 -5.33 -11.57
N ASN A 58 -0.37 -4.12 -12.10
CA ASN A 58 -1.34 -3.78 -13.14
C ASN A 58 -0.67 -3.29 -14.43
N LEU A 59 0.21 -4.09 -15.01
CA LEU A 59 0.98 -3.75 -16.24
C LEU A 59 0.13 -3.37 -17.47
N HIS A 60 -1.17 -3.68 -17.44
CA HIS A 60 -2.13 -3.33 -18.49
C HIS A 60 -2.69 -1.91 -18.34
N LEU A 61 -2.55 -1.30 -17.16
CA LEU A 61 -2.95 0.07 -16.86
C LEU A 61 -1.78 1.03 -17.06
N ASN A 62 -2.08 2.25 -17.48
CA ASN A 62 -1.08 3.32 -17.52
C ASN A 62 -0.93 3.97 -16.13
N GLU A 63 0.07 4.84 -16.00
CA GLU A 63 0.37 5.54 -14.75
C GLU A 63 -0.81 6.38 -14.25
N ASP A 64 -1.50 7.10 -15.14
CA ASP A 64 -2.66 7.92 -14.78
C ASP A 64 -3.77 7.09 -14.12
N LYS A 65 -4.00 5.87 -14.62
CA LYS A 65 -4.97 4.92 -14.05
C LYS A 65 -4.51 4.34 -12.72
N CYS A 66 -3.21 4.14 -12.52
CA CYS A 66 -2.67 3.76 -11.21
C CYS A 66 -2.82 4.90 -10.19
N ILE A 67 -2.61 6.16 -10.60
CA ILE A 67 -2.83 7.34 -9.75
C ILE A 67 -4.32 7.49 -9.40
N GLU A 68 -5.21 7.24 -10.34
CA GLU A 68 -6.66 7.21 -10.11
C GLU A 68 -7.03 6.15 -9.06
N ALA A 69 -6.51 4.93 -9.18
CA ALA A 69 -6.72 3.87 -8.20
C ALA A 69 -6.19 4.25 -6.81
N LEU A 70 -4.98 4.81 -6.73
CA LEU A 70 -4.39 5.31 -5.48
C LEU A 70 -5.29 6.34 -4.80
N LYS A 71 -5.90 7.26 -5.57
CA LYS A 71 -6.83 8.26 -5.04
C LYS A 71 -8.11 7.62 -4.49
N GLN A 72 -8.64 6.58 -5.14
CA GLN A 72 -9.83 5.90 -4.66
C GLN A 72 -9.59 5.18 -3.31
N ILE A 73 -8.43 4.53 -3.15
CA ILE A 73 -8.11 3.81 -1.90
C ILE A 73 -7.72 4.72 -0.73
N THR A 74 -7.27 5.94 -1.02
CA THR A 74 -6.88 6.94 0.00
C THR A 74 -8.03 7.81 0.47
N ASN A 75 -9.04 8.04 -0.37
CA ASN A 75 -10.15 8.95 -0.08
C ASN A 75 -11.42 8.20 0.38
N LEU A 76 -11.31 7.46 1.48
CA LEU A 76 -12.48 6.86 2.15
C LEU A 76 -13.13 7.90 3.06
N VAL A 77 -14.38 8.28 2.75
CA VAL A 77 -15.01 9.50 3.31
C VAL A 77 -16.05 9.21 4.40
N SER A 78 -16.25 7.96 4.80
CA SER A 78 -17.23 7.67 5.86
C SER A 78 -16.72 8.22 7.20
N PRO A 79 -17.59 8.83 8.04
CA PRO A 79 -17.24 9.14 9.42
C PRO A 79 -17.15 7.90 10.32
N ASP A 80 -17.62 6.74 9.85
CA ASP A 80 -17.60 5.47 10.59
C ASP A 80 -16.44 4.57 10.15
N LEU A 81 -15.61 4.16 11.13
CA LEU A 81 -14.42 3.35 10.90
C LEU A 81 -14.76 1.97 10.33
N LEU A 82 -15.83 1.33 10.81
CA LEU A 82 -16.21 0.00 10.35
C LEU A 82 -16.62 0.03 8.87
N THR A 83 -17.38 1.06 8.47
CA THR A 83 -17.77 1.32 7.09
C THR A 83 -16.54 1.56 6.20
N ASN A 84 -15.58 2.38 6.64
CA ASN A 84 -14.34 2.59 5.89
C ASN A 84 -13.52 1.30 5.76
N ASN A 85 -13.39 0.51 6.82
CA ASN A 85 -12.67 -0.76 6.78
C ASN A 85 -13.34 -1.76 5.83
N GLN A 86 -14.67 -1.85 5.83
CA GLN A 86 -15.41 -2.71 4.91
C GLN A 86 -15.24 -2.24 3.46
N ALA A 87 -15.32 -0.93 3.20
CA ALA A 87 -15.11 -0.37 1.88
C ALA A 87 -13.69 -0.65 1.37
N PHE A 88 -12.67 -0.41 2.19
CA PHE A 88 -11.28 -0.72 1.85
C PHE A 88 -11.06 -2.21 1.60
N HIS A 89 -11.63 -3.08 2.44
CA HIS A 89 -11.53 -4.52 2.25
C HIS A 89 -12.10 -4.95 0.90
N ARG A 90 -13.23 -4.38 0.47
CA ARG A 90 -13.77 -4.67 -0.88
C ARG A 90 -12.80 -4.24 -1.97
N LEU A 91 -12.21 -3.05 -1.88
CA LEU A 91 -11.19 -2.59 -2.84
C LEU A 91 -9.99 -3.56 -2.88
N LEU A 92 -9.60 -4.10 -1.73
CA LEU A 92 -8.50 -5.06 -1.60
C LEU A 92 -8.81 -6.42 -2.23
N THR A 93 -10.03 -6.94 -2.05
CA THR A 93 -10.41 -8.30 -2.48
C THR A 93 -11.11 -8.37 -3.83
N GLU A 94 -11.81 -7.32 -4.21
CA GLU A 94 -12.63 -7.26 -5.44
C GLU A 94 -11.99 -6.36 -6.52
N GLY A 95 -10.92 -5.64 -6.17
CA GLY A 95 -10.23 -4.71 -7.05
C GLY A 95 -10.85 -3.31 -7.05
N VAL A 96 -10.07 -2.33 -7.50
CA VAL A 96 -10.51 -0.94 -7.68
C VAL A 96 -11.04 -0.78 -9.10
N ASN A 97 -12.30 -0.38 -9.25
CA ASN A 97 -12.90 -0.16 -10.57
C ASN A 97 -12.37 1.14 -11.20
N ILE A 98 -11.86 1.04 -12.42
CA ILE A 98 -11.26 2.12 -13.18
C ILE A 98 -11.85 2.17 -14.58
N GLU A 99 -12.20 3.36 -15.05
CA GLU A 99 -12.71 3.56 -16.40
C GLU A 99 -11.55 3.76 -17.39
N VAL A 100 -11.44 2.92 -18.42
CA VAL A 100 -10.41 3.02 -19.46
C VAL A 100 -11.05 3.26 -20.82
N SER A 101 -10.60 4.29 -21.54
CA SER A 101 -11.04 4.55 -22.90
C SER A 101 -10.22 3.72 -23.89
N LYS A 102 -10.86 2.78 -24.58
CA LYS A 102 -10.28 1.98 -25.67
C LYS A 102 -11.14 2.10 -26.92
N ASP A 103 -10.51 2.48 -28.03
CA ASP A 103 -11.15 2.61 -29.35
C ASP A 103 -12.43 3.47 -29.36
N GLY A 104 -12.42 4.57 -28.59
CA GLY A 104 -13.54 5.49 -28.48
C GLY A 104 -14.67 5.05 -27.54
N ASN A 105 -14.54 3.90 -26.87
CA ASN A 105 -15.49 3.41 -25.87
C ASN A 105 -14.87 3.39 -24.47
N THR A 106 -15.66 3.73 -23.46
CA THR A 106 -15.29 3.56 -22.05
C THR A 106 -15.58 2.13 -21.62
N GLN A 107 -14.56 1.44 -21.10
CA GLN A 107 -14.65 0.10 -20.54
C GLN A 107 -14.23 0.14 -19.07
N GLY A 108 -14.93 -0.60 -18.20
CA GLY A 108 -14.50 -0.80 -16.82
C GLY A 108 -13.41 -1.85 -16.74
N GLU A 109 -12.29 -1.52 -16.11
CA GLU A 109 -11.19 -2.41 -15.78
C GLU A 109 -10.94 -2.39 -14.26
N TYR A 110 -10.23 -3.39 -13.75
CA TYR A 110 -9.90 -3.48 -12.32
C TYR A 110 -8.41 -3.28 -12.09
N ALA A 111 -8.07 -2.35 -11.21
CA ALA A 111 -6.74 -2.26 -10.62
C ALA A 111 -6.68 -3.12 -9.35
N TRP A 112 -5.73 -4.05 -9.31
CA TRP A 112 -5.51 -4.98 -8.20
C TRP A 112 -4.48 -4.43 -7.22
N LEU A 113 -4.80 -4.49 -5.93
CA LEU A 113 -3.90 -4.12 -4.83
C LEU A 113 -3.09 -5.31 -4.31
N ILE A 114 -3.57 -6.52 -4.56
CA ILE A 114 -2.94 -7.78 -4.18
C ILE A 114 -3.02 -8.74 -5.37
N ASP A 115 -1.89 -9.36 -5.70
CA ASP A 115 -1.83 -10.51 -6.60
C ASP A 115 -2.13 -11.78 -5.81
N PHE A 116 -3.41 -12.19 -5.84
CA PHE A 116 -3.84 -13.44 -5.22
C PHE A 116 -3.44 -14.69 -6.04
N ASN A 117 -3.16 -14.53 -7.33
CA ASN A 117 -2.78 -15.63 -8.20
C ASN A 117 -1.32 -16.03 -8.00
N ASN A 118 -0.45 -15.04 -7.76
CA ASN A 118 0.94 -15.24 -7.45
C ASN A 118 1.36 -14.43 -6.20
N PRO A 119 1.16 -14.98 -4.99
CA PRO A 119 1.40 -14.24 -3.75
C PRO A 119 2.82 -13.69 -3.56
N SER A 120 3.83 -14.29 -4.20
CA SER A 120 5.22 -13.81 -4.13
C SER A 120 5.46 -12.52 -4.91
N ASN A 121 4.49 -12.06 -5.71
CA ASN A 121 4.53 -10.76 -6.36
C ASN A 121 4.12 -9.62 -5.42
N ASN A 122 3.62 -9.89 -4.21
CA ASN A 122 3.19 -8.83 -3.28
C ASN A 122 4.39 -8.34 -2.45
N GLU A 123 4.47 -7.03 -2.27
CA GLU A 123 5.46 -6.32 -1.44
C GLU A 123 4.76 -5.23 -0.62
#